data_AF-A0A8J4VFC8-F1
#
_entry.id   AF-A0A8J4VFC8-F1
#
_cell.length_a   1.000
_cell.length_b   1.000
_cell.length_c   1.000
_cell.angle_alpha   90.00
_cell.angle_beta   90.00
_cell.angle_gamma   90.00
#
_symmetry.space_group_name_H-M   'P 1'
#
loop_
_entity.id
_entity.type
_entity.pdbx_description
1 polymer ?
#
loop_
_entity_poly.entity_id
_entity_poly.type
_entity_poly.pdbx_seq_one_letter_code
_entity_poly.pdbx_strand_id
1 'polypeptide(L)'
;MLLKQSTTLLSLCVSESEVVPDTVLALDAAELRKLDESLVTKLTLVKGIGVWSVHMFMIFSLHKPDVLPVGDLGVRKGVQRLYGLKELPLPLQMEEICEKWKPYRSVGSWYMWRLMEAKGVVDSA
;
A
#
# COMPACT_ATOMS: atom_id res chain seq x y z
N MET A 1 -8.02 10.35 6.46
CA MET A 1 -8.80 9.08 6.41
C MET A 1 -7.89 7.87 6.18
N LEU A 2 -6.86 7.96 5.32
CA LEU A 2 -5.86 6.91 5.05
C LEU A 2 -5.15 6.34 6.30
N LEU A 3 -4.90 7.16 7.33
CA LEU A 3 -4.23 6.73 8.58
C LEU A 3 -5.12 5.91 9.54
N LYS A 4 -6.46 5.97 9.43
CA LYS A 4 -7.35 5.32 10.41
C LYS A 4 -7.47 3.80 10.24
N GLN A 5 -7.22 3.27 9.04
CA GLN A 5 -7.22 1.82 8.80
C GLN A 5 -5.84 1.17 9.07
N SER A 6 -4.75 1.94 8.95
CA SER A 6 -3.39 1.49 9.28
C SER A 6 -3.22 1.25 10.78
N THR A 7 -3.88 2.03 11.63
CA THR A 7 -3.88 1.83 13.09
C THR A 7 -4.55 0.52 13.55
N THR A 8 -5.51 -0.03 12.79
CA THR A 8 -6.14 -1.32 13.11
C THR A 8 -5.14 -2.48 12.94
N LEU A 9 -4.24 -2.41 11.95
CA LEU A 9 -3.18 -3.41 11.75
C LEU A 9 -2.08 -3.31 12.80
N LEU A 10 -1.72 -2.09 13.21
CA LEU A 10 -0.84 -1.87 14.36
C LEU A 10 -1.45 -2.43 15.65
N SER A 11 -2.74 -2.21 15.88
CA SER A 11 -3.43 -2.82 17.03
C SER A 11 -3.43 -4.34 16.96
N LEU A 12 -3.76 -4.95 15.82
CA LEU A 12 -3.79 -6.40 15.66
C LEU A 12 -2.41 -7.08 15.76
N CYS A 13 -1.33 -6.39 15.39
CA CYS A 13 0.04 -6.93 15.54
C CYS A 13 0.65 -6.67 16.92
N VAL A 14 0.13 -5.71 17.71
CA VAL A 14 0.69 -5.29 19.00
C VAL A 14 -0.19 -5.69 20.20
N SER A 15 -1.50 -5.94 20.02
CA SER A 15 -2.34 -6.45 21.08
C SER A 15 -2.26 -7.98 21.14
N GLU A 16 -1.63 -8.48 22.20
CA GLU A 16 -1.82 -9.85 22.68
C GLU A 16 -3.33 -10.16 22.78
N SER A 17 -3.69 -11.41 22.49
CA SER A 17 -4.99 -12.06 22.66
C SER A 17 -5.99 -12.04 21.47
N GLU A 18 -6.04 -13.21 20.81
CA GLU A 18 -7.23 -14.07 20.64
C GLU A 18 -7.83 -14.33 19.25
N VAL A 19 -7.39 -13.68 18.14
CA VAL A 19 -7.96 -14.02 16.80
C VAL A 19 -6.94 -14.02 15.66
N VAL A 20 -5.73 -14.51 15.87
CA VAL A 20 -4.74 -14.70 14.79
C VAL A 20 -4.02 -16.03 14.98
N PRO A 21 -3.99 -16.94 13.99
CA PRO A 21 -3.30 -18.23 14.13
C PRO A 21 -1.83 -18.03 14.48
N ASP A 22 -1.33 -18.83 15.44
CA ASP A 22 -0.07 -18.69 16.19
C ASP A 22 1.21 -18.49 15.37
N THR A 23 1.16 -18.64 14.05
CA THR A 23 2.32 -18.59 13.16
C THR A 23 2.75 -17.16 12.77
N VAL A 24 1.90 -16.16 12.99
CA VAL A 24 2.21 -14.76 12.62
C VAL A 24 2.78 -13.95 13.79
N LEU A 25 2.53 -14.37 15.04
CA LEU A 25 2.86 -13.62 16.26
C LEU A 25 4.33 -13.71 16.72
N ALA A 26 5.16 -14.55 16.11
CA ALA A 26 6.55 -14.73 16.54
C ALA A 26 7.58 -13.87 15.77
N LEU A 27 7.15 -13.04 14.82
CA LEU A 27 8.07 -12.24 14.02
C LEU A 27 8.24 -10.84 14.62
N ASP A 28 9.45 -10.55 15.11
CA ASP A 28 9.80 -9.21 15.56
C ASP A 28 9.73 -8.19 14.40
N ALA A 29 9.70 -6.90 14.73
CA ALA A 29 9.62 -5.82 13.75
C ALA A 29 10.82 -5.78 12.78
N ALA A 30 11.98 -6.34 13.15
CA ALA A 30 13.15 -6.46 12.30
C ALA A 30 13.04 -7.63 11.31
N GLU A 31 12.44 -8.75 11.70
CA GLU A 31 12.15 -9.90 10.85
C GLU A 31 11.05 -9.57 9.83
N LEU A 32 10.01 -8.84 10.22
CA LEU A 32 8.97 -8.35 9.30
C LEU A 32 9.53 -7.39 8.24
N ARG A 33 10.58 -6.62 8.56
CA ARG A 33 11.28 -5.77 7.58
C ARG A 33 12.09 -6.57 6.56
N LYS A 34 12.38 -7.84 6.79
CA LYS A 34 13.09 -8.71 5.82
C LYS A 34 12.14 -9.49 4.89
N LEU A 35 10.88 -9.65 5.27
CA LEU A 35 9.88 -10.33 4.46
C LEU A 35 9.20 -9.31 3.51
N ASP A 36 9.27 -9.54 2.20
CA ASP A 36 8.57 -8.72 1.19
C ASP A 36 7.29 -9.43 0.72
N GLU A 37 7.38 -10.35 -0.25
CA GLU A 37 6.18 -10.94 -0.89
C GLU A 37 5.35 -11.83 0.03
N SER A 38 6.01 -12.60 0.91
CA SER A 38 5.32 -13.53 1.82
C SER A 38 4.45 -12.84 2.88
N LEU A 39 4.63 -11.53 3.09
CA LEU A 39 3.88 -10.77 4.08
C LEU A 39 2.42 -10.56 3.64
N VAL A 40 2.20 -10.31 2.34
CA VAL A 40 0.85 -10.17 1.77
C VAL A 40 0.07 -11.47 1.97
N THR A 41 0.65 -12.60 1.60
CA THR A 41 0.00 -13.91 1.78
C THR A 41 -0.33 -14.19 3.24
N LYS A 42 0.62 -13.97 4.17
CA LYS A 42 0.40 -14.23 5.60
C LYS A 42 -0.68 -13.34 6.21
N LEU A 43 -0.65 -12.04 5.93
CA LEU A 43 -1.56 -11.09 6.56
C LEU A 43 -2.98 -11.15 5.98
N THR A 44 -3.12 -11.49 4.70
CA THR A 44 -4.46 -11.64 4.07
C THR A 44 -5.23 -12.87 4.54
N LEU A 45 -4.59 -13.81 5.26
CA LEU A 45 -5.30 -14.93 5.90
C LEU A 45 -6.19 -14.48 7.07
N VAL A 46 -5.92 -13.32 7.66
CA VAL A 46 -6.73 -12.78 8.75
C VAL A 46 -8.01 -12.19 8.19
N LYS A 47 -9.16 -12.68 8.67
CA LYS A 47 -10.48 -12.22 8.24
C LYS A 47 -10.61 -10.70 8.44
N GLY A 48 -10.88 -9.98 7.35
CA GLY A 48 -11.01 -8.52 7.35
C GLY A 48 -9.76 -7.75 6.88
N ILE A 49 -8.62 -8.43 6.67
CA ILE A 49 -7.42 -7.84 6.09
C ILE A 49 -7.37 -8.16 4.58
N GLY A 50 -7.51 -7.13 3.74
CA GLY A 50 -7.31 -7.24 2.29
C GLY A 50 -5.90 -6.84 1.86
N VAL A 51 -5.54 -7.19 0.61
CA VAL A 51 -4.24 -6.84 -0.01
C VAL A 51 -3.92 -5.35 0.09
N TRP A 52 -4.92 -4.50 -0.16
CA TRP A 52 -4.75 -3.04 -0.05
C TRP A 52 -4.34 -2.62 1.35
N SER A 53 -4.96 -3.17 2.39
CA SER A 53 -4.63 -2.87 3.78
C SER A 53 -3.20 -3.30 4.11
N VAL A 54 -2.75 -4.45 3.59
CA VAL A 54 -1.36 -4.90 3.76
C VAL A 54 -0.38 -3.93 3.09
N HIS A 55 -0.65 -3.49 1.87
CA HIS A 55 0.20 -2.49 1.21
C HIS A 55 0.27 -1.18 2.01
N MET A 56 -0.84 -0.72 2.60
CA MET A 56 -0.82 0.48 3.46
C MET A 56 0.05 0.26 4.69
N PHE A 57 -0.02 -0.92 5.31
CA PHE A 57 0.83 -1.29 6.45
C PHE A 57 2.32 -1.36 6.07
N MET A 58 2.64 -1.96 4.93
CA MET A 58 4.03 -2.03 4.45
C MET A 58 4.62 -0.64 4.21
N ILE A 59 3.85 0.28 3.61
CA ILE A 59 4.29 1.65 3.31
C ILE A 59 4.43 2.48 4.60
N PHE A 60 3.40 2.53 5.45
CA PHE A 60 3.33 3.50 6.54
C PHE A 60 3.82 2.98 7.89
N SER A 61 3.78 1.67 8.13
CA SER A 61 4.18 1.08 9.41
C SER A 61 5.55 0.41 9.30
N LEU A 62 5.79 -0.36 8.22
CA LEU A 62 7.08 -1.01 8.00
C LEU A 62 8.09 -0.16 7.24
N HIS A 63 7.66 0.96 6.66
CA HIS A 63 8.50 1.88 5.88
C HIS A 63 9.21 1.19 4.71
N LYS A 64 8.54 0.21 4.08
CA LYS A 64 9.06 -0.47 2.89
C LYS A 64 9.15 0.54 1.73
N PRO A 65 10.32 0.70 1.08
CA PRO A 65 10.49 1.70 0.02
C PRO A 65 9.85 1.28 -1.31
N ASP A 66 9.70 -0.04 -1.53
CA ASP A 66 9.37 -0.59 -2.85
C ASP A 66 8.00 -1.31 -2.90
N VAL A 67 6.94 -0.61 -2.47
CA VAL A 67 5.56 -1.11 -2.53
C VAL A 67 4.74 -0.29 -3.50
N LEU A 68 4.09 -0.96 -4.45
CA LEU A 68 3.13 -0.38 -5.39
C LEU A 68 1.72 -0.91 -5.11
N PRO A 69 0.81 -0.09 -4.56
CA PRO A 69 -0.55 -0.52 -4.28
C PRO A 69 -1.40 -0.49 -5.55
N VAL A 70 -1.20 -1.46 -6.45
CA VAL A 70 -1.88 -1.53 -7.76
C VAL A 70 -3.41 -1.60 -7.69
N GLY A 71 -3.98 -1.96 -6.53
CA GLY A 71 -5.42 -1.92 -6.26
C GLY A 71 -5.96 -0.59 -5.73
N ASP A 72 -5.09 0.38 -5.39
CA ASP A 72 -5.50 1.67 -4.85
C ASP A 72 -6.01 2.60 -5.95
N LEU A 73 -7.28 2.99 -5.85
CA LEU A 73 -7.92 3.84 -6.86
C LEU A 73 -7.27 5.24 -6.96
N GLY A 74 -6.80 5.79 -5.84
CA GLY A 74 -6.12 7.09 -5.81
C GLY A 74 -4.79 7.04 -6.55
N VAL A 75 -3.97 6.02 -6.29
CA VAL A 75 -2.69 5.81 -6.98
C VAL A 75 -2.92 5.56 -8.46
N ARG A 76 -3.85 4.67 -8.84
CA ARG A 76 -4.17 4.39 -10.25
C ARG A 76 -4.63 5.64 -11.00
N LYS A 77 -5.49 6.48 -10.39
CA LYS A 77 -5.92 7.75 -10.97
C LYS A 77 -4.78 8.76 -11.08
N GLY A 78 -3.88 8.79 -10.10
CA GLY A 78 -2.67 9.61 -10.14
C GLY A 78 -1.75 9.20 -11.30
N VAL A 79 -1.52 7.89 -11.49
CA VAL A 79 -0.76 7.35 -12.62
C VAL A 79 -1.44 7.69 -13.94
N GLN A 80 -2.76 7.46 -14.05
CA GLN A 80 -3.53 7.84 -15.23
C GLN A 80 -3.29 9.31 -15.60
N ARG A 81 -3.35 10.21 -14.61
CA ARG A 81 -3.12 11.65 -14.83
C ARG A 81 -1.68 11.96 -15.22
N LEU A 82 -0.71 11.45 -14.47
CA LEU A 82 0.72 11.73 -14.66
C LEU A 82 1.19 11.32 -16.06
N TYR A 83 0.69 10.20 -16.56
CA TYR A 83 1.07 9.65 -17.86
C TYR A 83 0.09 9.98 -18.99
N GLY A 84 -0.95 10.78 -18.73
CA GLY A 84 -1.93 11.18 -19.75
C GLY A 84 -2.72 10.01 -20.35
N LEU A 85 -2.99 8.96 -19.56
CA LEU A 85 -3.68 7.76 -20.05
C LEU A 85 -5.18 8.03 -20.20
N LYS A 86 -5.76 7.57 -21.32
CA LYS A 86 -7.19 7.72 -21.59
C LYS A 86 -8.05 6.94 -20.60
N GLU A 87 -7.61 5.74 -20.25
CA GLU A 87 -8.32 4.83 -19.34
C GLU A 87 -7.55 4.61 -18.04
N LEU A 88 -8.26 4.15 -17.01
CA LEU A 88 -7.65 3.82 -15.73
C LEU A 88 -6.75 2.57 -15.90
N PRO A 89 -5.43 2.66 -15.69
CA PRO A 89 -4.52 1.55 -15.95
C PRO A 89 -4.90 0.32 -15.11
N LEU A 90 -4.89 -0.85 -15.72
CA LEU A 90 -5.10 -2.14 -15.04
C LEU A 90 -3.91 -2.49 -14.14
N PRO A 91 -4.06 -3.40 -13.15
CA PRO A 91 -2.96 -3.77 -12.25
C PRO A 91 -1.69 -4.22 -12.97
N LEU A 92 -1.81 -4.99 -14.07
CA LEU A 92 -0.64 -5.41 -14.84
C LEU A 92 0.08 -4.23 -15.51
N GLN A 93 -0.69 -3.30 -16.08
CA GLN A 93 -0.15 -2.08 -16.69
C GLN A 93 0.49 -1.17 -15.65
N MET A 94 -0.04 -1.15 -14.42
CA MET A 94 0.57 -0.41 -13.31
C MET A 94 1.99 -0.89 -13.03
N GLU A 95 2.22 -2.21 -12.98
CA GLU A 95 3.57 -2.78 -12.78
C GLU A 95 4.51 -2.35 -13.90
N GLU A 96 4.09 -2.46 -15.16
CA GLU A 96 4.91 -2.06 -16.32
C GLU A 96 5.25 -0.56 -16.30
N ILE A 97 4.26 0.30 -16.08
CA ILE A 97 4.44 1.77 -16.09
C ILE A 97 5.32 2.23 -14.92
N CYS A 98 5.17 1.60 -13.76
CA CYS A 98 5.84 1.98 -12.53
C CYS A 98 7.16 1.23 -12.28
N GLU A 99 7.61 0.39 -13.23
CA GLU A 99 8.89 -0.33 -13.10
C GLU A 99 10.06 0.63 -12.88
N LYS A 100 10.05 1.77 -13.59
CA LYS A 100 11.05 2.83 -13.44
C LYS A 100 11.03 3.58 -12.10
N TRP A 101 10.03 3.31 -11.25
CA TRP A 101 9.98 3.88 -9.90
C TRP A 101 10.75 3.04 -8.88
N LYS A 102 11.18 1.82 -9.24
CA LYS A 102 12.06 1.01 -8.39
C LYS A 102 13.38 1.76 -8.11
N PRO A 103 13.96 1.60 -6.90
CA PRO A 103 13.47 0.79 -5.78
C PRO A 103 12.56 1.57 -4.80
N TYR A 104 11.92 2.66 -5.26
CA TYR A 104 11.17 3.60 -4.42
C TYR A 104 9.70 3.75 -4.85
N ARG A 105 9.04 2.65 -5.24
CA ARG A 105 7.63 2.66 -5.68
C ARG A 105 6.66 3.24 -4.64
N SER A 106 6.98 3.16 -3.35
CA SER A 106 6.17 3.75 -2.28
C SER A 106 6.22 5.28 -2.28
N VAL A 107 7.35 5.87 -2.64
CA VAL A 107 7.48 7.32 -2.82
C VAL A 107 6.65 7.78 -4.02
N GLY A 108 6.73 7.06 -5.15
CA GLY A 108 5.90 7.34 -6.33
C GLY A 108 4.40 7.29 -6.00
N SER A 109 3.99 6.25 -5.27
CA SER A 109 2.60 6.09 -4.78
C SER A 109 2.15 7.25 -3.90
N TRP A 110 3.02 7.73 -3.01
CA TRP A 110 2.74 8.89 -2.16
C TRP A 110 2.48 10.17 -2.99
N TYR A 111 3.31 10.44 -3.99
CA TYR A 111 3.10 11.56 -4.90
C TYR A 111 1.80 11.45 -5.69
N MET A 112 1.35 10.23 -6.02
CA MET A 112 0.09 10.05 -6.74
C MET A 112 -1.10 10.47 -5.89
N TRP A 113 -1.10 10.17 -4.59
CA TRP A 113 -2.13 10.69 -3.68
C TRP A 113 -2.10 12.22 -3.61
N ARG A 114 -0.91 12.84 -3.51
CA ARG A 114 -0.77 14.31 -3.52
C ARG A 114 -1.27 14.93 -4.83
N LEU A 115 -0.97 14.30 -5.96
CA LEU A 115 -1.42 14.75 -7.28
C LEU A 115 -2.96 14.72 -7.40
N MET A 116 -3.60 13.75 -6.75
CA MET A 116 -5.06 13.65 -6.72
C MET A 116 -5.71 14.67 -5.77
N GLU A 117 -5.03 15.06 -4.70
CA GLU A 117 -5.49 16.14 -3.82
C GLU A 117 -5.32 17.53 -4.44
N ALA A 118 -4.20 17.78 -5.14
CA ALA A 118 -3.92 19.03 -5.83
C ALA A 118 -4.92 19.36 -6.96
N LYS A 119 -5.67 18.35 -7.43
CA LYS A 119 -6.73 18.49 -8.43
C LYS A 119 -7.85 19.45 -7.99
N GLY A 120 -8.03 19.67 -6.69
CA GLY A 120 -8.95 20.69 -6.18
C GLY A 120 -8.50 22.15 -6.42
N VAL A 121 -7.24 22.39 -6.83
CA VAL A 121 -6.66 23.74 -6.96
C VAL A 121 -6.50 24.19 -8.41
N VAL A 122 -6.33 23.26 -9.36
CA VAL A 122 -5.94 23.59 -10.75
C VAL A 122 -7.07 23.40 -11.75
N ASP A 123 -8.06 22.55 -11.46
CA ASP A 123 -9.18 22.29 -12.37
C ASP A 123 -10.32 23.33 -12.21
N SER A 124 -10.11 24.37 -11.38
CA SER A 124 -11.03 25.48 -11.08
C SER A 124 -10.56 26.84 -11.65
N ALA A 125 -9.57 26.84 -12.54
CA ALA A 125 -9.04 28.04 -13.22
C ALA A 125 -9.37 28.04 -14.72
#